data_AF-A0A1Q7K0S0-F1
#
_entry.id   AF-A0A1Q7K0S0-F1
#
_cell.length_a   1.000
_cell.length_b   1.000
_cell.length_c   1.000
_cell.angle_alpha   90.00
_cell.angle_beta   90.00
_cell.angle_gamma   90.00
#
_symmetry.space_group_name_H-M   'P 1'
#
loop_
_entity.id
_entity.type
_entity.pdbx_description
1 polymer ?
#
loop_
_entity_poly.entity_id
_entity_poly.type
_entity_poly.pdbx_seq_one_letter_code
_entity_poly.pdbx_strand_id
1 'polypeptide(L)'
;MSDSASFDSVVYSATVAERTDLPYTPHKVTRVLDEKTYFWRVQATDPANGVNSPLSSVAQIKVQKGIDLKKAHIVLGPKNIGDWERTAQITDAYWVPDVLCIYHTRLGIWPGVPFFGDAGTLVEGNQWVFAFINGEWHGGAADWYRPAQACKGVGANSIGRDAFYNPNQEPLHSWVPQSGELFGVMSTTPSRFWPDMRTYDERTDVKVIRWP
;
A
#
# COMPACT_ATOMS: atom_id res chain seq x y z
N MET A 1 5.65 9.46 -22.82
CA MET A 1 6.04 8.96 -21.48
C MET A 1 7.12 7.91 -21.64
N SER A 2 8.10 7.92 -20.74
CA SER A 2 9.34 7.15 -20.82
C SER A 2 9.69 6.62 -19.44
N ASP A 3 10.44 5.52 -19.37
CA ASP A 3 11.07 5.07 -18.12
C ASP A 3 12.48 5.66 -17.90
N SER A 4 12.99 6.43 -18.86
CA SER A 4 14.18 7.28 -18.72
C SER A 4 13.84 8.78 -18.82
N ALA A 5 14.52 9.61 -18.02
CA ALA A 5 14.39 11.07 -18.06
C ALA A 5 14.90 11.70 -19.38
N SER A 6 15.80 11.01 -20.09
CA SER A 6 16.28 11.41 -21.42
C SER A 6 15.30 11.09 -22.55
N PHE A 7 14.25 10.31 -22.27
CA PHE A 7 13.30 9.78 -23.25
C PHE A 7 13.88 8.78 -24.26
N ASP A 8 15.01 8.14 -23.96
CA ASP A 8 15.61 7.09 -24.81
C ASP A 8 14.78 5.77 -24.84
N SER A 9 13.84 5.61 -23.90
CA SER A 9 12.98 4.42 -23.79
C SER A 9 11.52 4.83 -23.58
N VAL A 10 10.87 5.20 -24.68
CA VAL A 10 9.47 5.62 -24.69
C VAL A 10 8.55 4.40 -24.52
N VAL A 11 7.79 4.38 -23.43
CA VAL A 11 6.85 3.30 -23.11
C VAL A 11 5.42 3.58 -23.55
N TYR A 12 5.09 4.85 -23.82
CA TYR A 12 3.75 5.28 -24.20
C TYR A 12 3.79 6.65 -24.88
N SER A 13 3.07 6.78 -25.99
CA SER A 13 2.86 8.03 -26.72
C SER A 13 1.44 8.06 -27.27
N ALA A 14 0.85 9.25 -27.36
CA ALA A 14 -0.48 9.46 -27.92
C ALA A 14 -0.59 10.87 -28.50
N THR A 15 -1.35 11.01 -29.59
CA THR A 15 -1.81 12.30 -30.11
C THR A 15 -3.26 12.49 -29.69
N VAL A 16 -3.58 13.67 -29.16
CA VAL A 16 -4.91 13.98 -28.62
C VAL A 16 -5.41 15.24 -29.30
N ALA A 17 -6.62 15.20 -29.85
CA ALA A 17 -7.24 16.37 -30.44
C ALA A 17 -7.50 17.44 -29.37
N GLU A 18 -7.20 18.70 -29.70
CA GLU A 18 -7.54 19.84 -28.86
C GLU A 18 -9.04 19.88 -28.58
N ARG A 19 -9.41 20.21 -27.35
CA ARG A 19 -10.80 20.42 -26.95
C ARG A 19 -11.11 21.91 -26.88
N THR A 20 -12.22 22.30 -27.49
CA THR A 20 -12.73 23.68 -27.46
C THR A 20 -13.75 23.92 -26.34
N ASP A 21 -14.23 22.85 -25.71
CA ASP A 21 -15.26 22.90 -24.66
C ASP A 21 -14.68 22.93 -23.23
N LEU A 22 -13.36 22.77 -23.09
CA LEU A 22 -12.65 22.85 -21.82
C LEU A 22 -11.44 23.79 -21.95
N PRO A 23 -10.99 24.41 -20.84
CA PRO A 23 -9.77 25.22 -20.85
C PRO A 23 -8.48 24.36 -20.91
N TYR A 24 -8.59 23.05 -21.13
CA TYR A 24 -7.48 22.11 -21.22
C TYR A 24 -7.85 20.89 -22.07
N THR A 25 -6.85 20.19 -22.58
CA THR A 25 -7.02 18.92 -23.32
C THR A 25 -6.60 17.74 -22.44
N PRO A 26 -7.56 17.01 -21.82
CA PRO A 26 -7.23 15.88 -20.94
C PRO A 26 -6.84 14.65 -21.75
N HIS A 27 -5.94 13.84 -21.18
CA HIS A 27 -5.58 12.55 -21.73
C HIS A 27 -5.45 11.50 -20.63
N LYS A 28 -6.12 10.36 -20.81
CA LYS A 28 -5.98 9.19 -19.93
C LYS A 28 -4.98 8.22 -20.54
N VAL A 29 -3.95 7.87 -19.78
CA VAL A 29 -3.01 6.80 -20.16
C VAL A 29 -3.75 5.47 -20.14
N THR A 30 -3.80 4.79 -21.29
CA THR A 30 -4.50 3.50 -21.44
C THR A 30 -3.61 2.29 -21.20
N ARG A 31 -2.28 2.50 -21.12
CA ARG A 31 -1.30 1.47 -20.79
C ARG A 31 -1.28 1.20 -19.29
N VAL A 32 -1.33 -0.08 -18.90
CA VAL A 32 -0.98 -0.50 -17.54
C VAL A 32 0.52 -0.30 -17.34
N LEU A 33 0.89 0.42 -16.28
CA LEU A 33 2.26 0.76 -15.96
C LEU A 33 2.78 -0.11 -14.80
N ASP A 34 4.04 -0.49 -14.90
CA ASP A 34 4.75 -1.21 -13.85
C ASP A 34 5.08 -0.26 -12.68
N GLU A 35 5.40 -0.81 -11.52
CA GLU A 35 5.78 0.00 -10.36
C GLU A 35 7.18 0.60 -10.51
N LYS A 36 7.25 1.79 -11.10
CA LYS A 36 8.48 2.58 -11.19
C LYS A 36 8.18 4.06 -11.40
N THR A 37 9.24 4.87 -11.40
CA THR A 37 9.14 6.26 -11.84
C THR A 37 9.12 6.32 -13.36
N TYR A 38 8.17 7.08 -13.91
CA TYR A 38 8.09 7.43 -15.32
C TYR A 38 8.23 8.93 -15.49
N PHE A 39 8.72 9.32 -16.67
CA PHE A 39 8.91 10.69 -17.08
C PHE A 39 7.97 10.99 -18.25
N TRP A 40 7.37 12.18 -18.26
CA TRP A 40 6.48 12.59 -19.33
C TRP A 40 6.67 14.06 -19.68
N ARG A 41 6.39 14.36 -20.94
CA ARG A 41 6.40 15.70 -21.54
C ARG A 41 5.39 15.70 -22.68
N VAL A 42 4.91 16.87 -23.05
CA VAL A 42 3.91 17.06 -24.12
C VAL A 42 4.39 18.13 -25.10
N GLN A 43 3.82 18.13 -26.30
CA GLN A 43 4.06 19.11 -27.35
C GLN A 43 2.73 19.44 -28.02
N ALA A 44 2.49 20.72 -28.32
CA ALA A 44 1.38 21.12 -29.18
C ALA A 44 1.82 21.07 -30.64
N THR A 45 0.97 20.52 -31.49
CA THR A 45 1.23 20.37 -32.92
C THR A 45 0.04 20.92 -33.70
N ASP A 46 0.30 21.71 -34.73
CA ASP A 46 -0.65 22.14 -35.74
C ASP A 46 -0.24 21.52 -37.09
N PRO A 47 -0.79 20.33 -37.42
CA PRO A 47 -0.42 19.62 -38.64
C PRO A 47 -0.87 20.33 -39.92
N ALA A 48 -1.93 21.15 -39.86
CA ALA A 48 -2.46 21.84 -41.03
C ALA A 48 -1.47 22.92 -41.51
N ASN A 49 -0.77 23.56 -40.58
CA ASN A 49 0.22 24.60 -40.86
C ASN A 49 1.68 24.12 -40.72
N GLY A 50 1.89 22.85 -40.35
CA GLY A 50 3.23 22.27 -40.17
C GLY A 50 4.01 22.87 -38.99
N VAL A 51 3.32 23.36 -37.96
CA VAL A 51 3.93 24.05 -36.82
C VAL A 51 3.93 23.14 -35.59
N ASN A 52 5.06 23.10 -34.87
CA ASN A 52 5.18 22.42 -33.58
C ASN A 52 5.71 23.37 -32.52
N SER A 53 5.13 23.33 -31.32
CA SER A 53 5.69 24.05 -30.17
C SER A 53 6.99 23.39 -29.68
N PRO A 54 7.78 24.05 -28.82
CA PRO A 54 8.73 23.33 -27.98
C PRO A 54 8.04 22.26 -27.13
N LEU A 55 8.80 21.23 -26.74
CA LEU A 55 8.35 20.28 -25.73
C LEU A 55 8.24 20.96 -24.36
N SER A 56 7.28 20.52 -23.54
CA SER A 56 7.17 20.96 -22.15
C SER A 56 8.41 20.57 -21.34
N SER A 57 8.56 21.17 -20.15
CA SER A 57 9.46 20.64 -19.12
C SER A 57 9.12 19.17 -18.82
N VAL A 58 10.15 18.43 -18.38
CA VAL A 58 9.99 17.03 -17.99
C VAL A 58 9.30 16.97 -16.63
N ALA A 59 8.15 16.31 -16.58
CA ALA A 59 7.46 15.96 -15.36
C ALA A 59 7.68 14.48 -15.03
N GLN A 60 7.51 14.10 -13.76
CA GLN A 60 7.66 12.72 -13.31
C GLN A 60 6.41 12.22 -12.59
N ILE A 61 6.15 10.92 -12.68
CA ILE A 61 5.11 10.20 -11.95
C ILE A 61 5.70 8.91 -11.38
N LYS A 62 5.46 8.64 -10.10
CA LYS A 62 5.79 7.35 -9.49
C LYS A 62 4.55 6.47 -9.53
N VAL A 63 4.63 5.37 -10.27
CA VAL A 63 3.59 4.35 -10.27
C VAL A 63 3.90 3.36 -9.15
N GLN A 64 2.93 3.11 -8.30
CA GLN A 64 2.97 2.09 -7.26
C GLN A 64 1.63 1.36 -7.30
N LYS A 65 1.62 0.04 -7.19
CA LYS A 65 0.43 -0.75 -6.95
C LYS A 65 -0.01 -0.44 -5.52
N GLY A 66 -0.82 0.61 -5.39
CA GLY A 66 -1.57 0.81 -4.16
C GLY A 66 -2.48 -0.39 -3.92
N ILE A 67 -2.65 -0.76 -2.65
CA ILE A 67 -3.64 -1.75 -2.26
C ILE A 67 -4.97 -1.03 -2.11
N ASP A 68 -5.94 -1.36 -2.95
CA ASP A 68 -7.32 -0.91 -2.76
C ASP A 68 -7.96 -1.73 -1.64
N LEU A 69 -7.89 -1.19 -0.41
CA LEU A 69 -8.39 -1.85 0.78
C LEU A 69 -9.90 -2.14 0.76
N LYS A 70 -10.67 -1.47 -0.11
CA LYS A 70 -12.11 -1.76 -0.28
C LYS A 70 -12.36 -3.00 -1.14
N LYS A 71 -11.35 -3.47 -1.87
CA LYS A 71 -11.40 -4.65 -2.72
C LYS A 71 -10.55 -5.81 -2.21
N ALA A 72 -9.66 -5.56 -1.26
CA ALA A 72 -8.82 -6.62 -0.69
C ALA A 72 -9.69 -7.64 0.06
N HIS A 73 -9.41 -8.93 -0.14
CA HIS A 73 -10.05 -10.00 0.61
C HIS A 73 -9.43 -10.08 2.01
N ILE A 74 -10.12 -9.50 2.99
CA ILE A 74 -9.66 -9.49 4.38
C ILE A 74 -9.99 -10.83 5.05
N VAL A 75 -9.00 -11.54 5.57
CA VAL A 75 -9.17 -12.86 6.21
C VAL A 75 -9.21 -12.79 7.74
N LEU A 76 -8.56 -11.78 8.33
CA LEU A 76 -8.50 -11.58 9.78
C LEU A 76 -8.61 -10.08 10.12
N GLY A 77 -9.56 -9.75 11.01
CA GLY A 77 -9.89 -8.37 11.38
C GLY A 77 -11.12 -7.80 10.65
N PRO A 78 -11.38 -6.49 10.76
CA PRO A 78 -12.55 -5.81 10.20
C PRO A 78 -12.57 -5.88 8.67
N LYS A 79 -13.66 -6.38 8.09
CA LYS A 79 -13.82 -6.48 6.63
C LYS A 79 -13.96 -5.09 5.95
N ASN A 80 -14.37 -4.08 6.70
CA ASN A 80 -14.53 -2.70 6.23
C ASN A 80 -13.28 -1.83 6.47
N ILE A 81 -12.09 -2.42 6.58
CA ILE A 81 -10.85 -1.68 6.86
C ILE A 81 -10.55 -0.56 5.84
N GLY A 82 -11.03 -0.72 4.59
CA GLY A 82 -10.91 0.31 3.56
C GLY A 82 -11.73 1.58 3.82
N ASP A 83 -12.70 1.54 4.73
CA ASP A 83 -13.51 2.69 5.14
C ASP A 83 -12.99 3.39 6.39
N TRP A 84 -12.03 2.79 7.10
CA TRP A 84 -11.44 3.37 8.31
C TRP A 84 -10.68 4.66 7.99
N GLU A 85 -10.75 5.62 8.91
CA GLU A 85 -10.14 6.94 8.73
C GLU A 85 -8.61 6.81 8.72
N ARG A 86 -7.98 7.49 7.76
CA ARG A 86 -6.52 7.56 7.68
C ARG A 86 -5.99 8.72 8.53
N THR A 87 -5.77 8.46 9.82
CA THR A 87 -5.31 9.46 10.81
C THR A 87 -3.80 9.47 11.02
N ALA A 88 -3.08 8.47 10.49
CA ALA A 88 -1.64 8.31 10.58
C ALA A 88 -0.98 8.13 9.20
N GLN A 89 0.32 8.40 9.12
CA GLN A 89 1.14 8.16 7.92
C GLN A 89 2.33 7.27 8.27
N ILE A 90 2.62 6.26 7.44
CA ILE A 90 3.83 5.45 7.51
C ILE A 90 5.02 6.33 7.16
N THR A 91 5.94 6.50 8.09
CA THR A 91 7.19 7.24 7.88
C THR A 91 8.29 6.32 7.37
N ASP A 92 8.31 5.07 7.83
CA ASP A 92 9.19 4.05 7.30
C ASP A 92 8.59 2.65 7.46
N ALA A 93 8.96 1.73 6.58
CA ALA A 93 8.63 0.33 6.74
C ALA A 93 9.64 -0.52 5.98
N TYR A 94 10.15 -1.53 6.65
CA TYR A 94 11.19 -2.41 6.13
C TYR A 94 11.17 -3.75 6.86
N TRP A 95 11.75 -4.74 6.20
CA TRP A 95 12.05 -6.03 6.80
C TRP A 95 13.57 -6.20 6.87
N VAL A 96 14.03 -6.74 7.98
CA VAL A 96 15.39 -7.30 8.15
C VAL A 96 15.23 -8.71 8.73
N PRO A 97 16.24 -9.59 8.68
CA PRO A 97 16.13 -10.97 9.19
C PRO A 97 15.31 -11.11 10.46
N ASP A 98 14.17 -11.76 10.31
CA ASP A 98 13.18 -12.07 11.35
C ASP A 98 12.53 -10.86 12.05
N VAL A 99 12.57 -9.66 11.47
CA VAL A 99 11.95 -8.46 12.02
C VAL A 99 11.27 -7.63 10.94
N LEU A 100 9.97 -7.37 11.13
CA LEU A 100 9.19 -6.44 10.32
C LEU A 100 8.87 -5.18 11.13
N CYS A 101 9.30 -4.03 10.61
CA CYS A 101 9.06 -2.71 11.22
C CYS A 101 8.12 -1.86 10.36
N ILE A 102 7.17 -1.19 11.02
CA ILE A 102 6.29 -0.18 10.44
C ILE A 102 6.26 1.04 11.36
N TYR A 103 7.03 2.07 11.02
CA TYR A 103 7.02 3.35 11.72
C TYR A 103 5.93 4.26 11.18
N HIS A 104 5.24 4.97 12.07
CA HIS A 104 4.20 5.92 11.69
C HIS A 104 4.05 7.08 12.67
N THR A 105 3.34 8.12 12.23
CA THR A 105 3.17 9.39 12.97
C THR A 105 2.33 9.32 14.25
N ARG A 106 1.81 8.13 14.61
CA ARG A 106 0.89 7.91 15.76
C ARG A 106 1.37 6.81 16.72
N LEU A 107 2.63 6.37 16.61
CA LEU A 107 3.20 5.39 17.55
C LEU A 107 3.16 5.95 18.99
N GLY A 108 2.58 5.20 19.93
CA GLY A 108 2.43 5.60 21.34
C GLY A 108 1.35 6.66 21.58
N ILE A 109 0.53 6.99 20.57
CA ILE A 109 -0.49 8.04 20.63
C ILE A 109 -1.89 7.44 20.53
N TRP A 110 -2.08 6.34 19.80
CA TRP A 110 -3.38 5.68 19.74
C TRP A 110 -3.77 5.13 21.11
N PRO A 111 -5.06 5.12 21.45
CA PRO A 111 -5.50 4.53 22.71
C PRO A 111 -5.26 3.03 22.69
N GLY A 112 -4.70 2.51 23.77
CA GLY A 112 -4.56 1.08 23.99
C GLY A 112 -5.76 0.46 24.71
N VAL A 113 -5.90 -0.86 24.60
CA VAL A 113 -6.84 -1.69 25.37
C VAL A 113 -6.10 -2.77 26.16
N PRO A 114 -6.65 -3.21 27.31
CA PRO A 114 -6.18 -4.41 27.99
C PRO A 114 -6.24 -5.63 27.07
N PHE A 115 -5.15 -6.39 27.01
CA PHE A 115 -5.06 -7.59 26.21
C PHE A 115 -5.88 -8.71 26.84
N PHE A 116 -7.05 -9.03 26.26
CA PHE A 116 -7.99 -10.02 26.80
C PHE A 116 -8.29 -9.82 28.30
N GLY A 117 -8.44 -8.55 28.72
CA GLY A 117 -8.77 -8.19 30.10
C GLY A 117 -7.59 -8.09 31.06
N ASP A 118 -6.36 -8.39 30.62
CA ASP A 118 -5.16 -8.17 31.44
C ASP A 118 -4.78 -6.68 31.48
N ALA A 119 -5.07 -6.04 32.62
CA ALA A 119 -4.76 -4.63 32.85
C ALA A 119 -3.25 -4.32 32.84
N GLY A 120 -2.39 -5.32 33.05
CA GLY A 120 -0.93 -5.16 32.98
C GLY A 120 -0.37 -5.19 31.56
N THR A 121 -1.18 -5.61 30.57
CA THR A 121 -0.76 -5.78 29.18
C THR A 121 -1.64 -4.93 28.27
N LEU A 122 -1.15 -3.77 27.84
CA LEU A 122 -1.83 -2.94 26.87
C LEU A 122 -1.42 -3.28 25.43
N VAL A 123 -2.39 -3.28 24.53
CA VAL A 123 -2.18 -3.28 23.08
C VAL A 123 -2.70 -1.98 22.48
N GLU A 124 -1.85 -1.29 21.73
CA GLU A 124 -2.17 -0.02 21.06
C GLU A 124 -2.71 -0.24 19.64
N GLY A 125 -2.34 -1.35 19.01
CA GLY A 125 -2.68 -1.54 17.61
C GLY A 125 -2.33 -2.90 17.07
N ASN A 126 -2.44 -3.01 15.74
CA ASN A 126 -2.07 -4.21 15.02
C ASN A 126 -1.18 -3.92 13.81
N GLN A 127 -0.22 -4.82 13.58
CA GLN A 127 0.54 -4.92 12.34
C GLN A 127 -0.32 -5.64 11.31
N TRP A 128 -0.51 -5.03 10.14
CA TRP A 128 -1.23 -5.64 9.02
C TRP A 128 -0.28 -6.08 7.93
N VAL A 129 -0.63 -7.20 7.30
CA VAL A 129 0.07 -7.77 6.15
C VAL A 129 -0.93 -7.98 5.02
N PHE A 130 -0.50 -7.72 3.80
CA PHE A 130 -1.25 -7.99 2.57
C PHE A 130 -0.37 -8.75 1.58
N ALA A 131 -0.84 -9.89 1.08
CA ALA A 131 -0.17 -10.67 0.05
C ALA A 131 -0.98 -10.65 -1.26
N PHE A 132 -0.30 -10.62 -2.40
CA PHE A 132 -0.96 -10.67 -3.71
C PHE A 132 -0.93 -12.11 -4.24
N ILE A 133 -2.06 -12.81 -4.12
CA ILE A 133 -2.16 -14.24 -4.39
C ILE A 133 -3.26 -14.44 -5.43
N ASN A 134 -2.96 -15.20 -6.49
CA ASN A 134 -3.92 -15.53 -7.56
C ASN A 134 -4.64 -14.32 -8.20
N GLY A 135 -3.97 -13.17 -8.27
CA GLY A 135 -4.52 -11.96 -8.89
C GLY A 135 -5.29 -11.03 -7.94
N GLU A 136 -5.37 -11.36 -6.65
CA GLU A 136 -6.09 -10.58 -5.64
C GLU A 136 -5.21 -10.27 -4.42
N TRP A 137 -5.45 -9.12 -3.78
CA TRP A 137 -4.83 -8.79 -2.50
C TRP A 137 -5.61 -9.43 -1.36
N HIS A 138 -4.93 -10.23 -0.55
CA HIS A 138 -5.45 -10.81 0.69
C HIS A 138 -4.80 -10.13 1.88
N GLY A 139 -5.57 -9.75 2.90
CA GLY A 139 -5.05 -8.97 4.02
C GLY A 139 -5.55 -9.39 5.39
N GLY A 140 -4.81 -9.04 6.43
CA GLY A 140 -5.32 -9.13 7.80
C GLY A 140 -4.37 -8.61 8.87
N ALA A 141 -4.93 -8.46 10.08
CA ALA A 141 -4.21 -8.02 11.28
C ALA A 141 -3.30 -9.15 11.82
N ALA A 142 -2.07 -9.19 11.33
CA ALA A 142 -1.09 -10.27 11.53
C ALA A 142 -0.48 -10.31 12.94
N ASP A 143 -0.25 -9.18 13.60
CA ASP A 143 0.35 -9.12 14.94
C ASP A 143 -0.15 -7.95 15.79
N TRP A 144 0.09 -8.00 17.10
CA TRP A 144 -0.27 -6.99 18.09
C TRP A 144 0.88 -6.04 18.37
N TYR A 145 0.60 -4.75 18.48
CA TYR A 145 1.56 -3.76 18.98
C TYR A 145 1.28 -3.40 20.42
N ARG A 146 2.32 -3.40 21.25
CA ARG A 146 2.33 -2.66 22.52
C ARG A 146 2.42 -1.16 22.24
N PRO A 147 2.08 -0.31 23.22
CA PRO A 147 2.28 1.13 23.10
C PRO A 147 3.69 1.49 22.61
N ALA A 148 3.77 2.37 21.60
CA ALA A 148 4.98 2.84 20.94
C ALA A 148 5.82 1.75 20.22
N GLN A 149 5.27 0.56 19.99
CA GLN A 149 5.97 -0.52 19.29
C GLN A 149 5.78 -0.39 17.77
N ALA A 150 6.90 -0.35 17.04
CA ALA A 150 6.90 -0.33 15.57
C ALA A 150 7.31 -1.66 14.92
N CYS A 151 8.03 -2.51 15.66
CA CYS A 151 8.69 -3.71 15.12
C CYS A 151 8.21 -4.98 15.81
N LYS A 152 8.10 -6.05 15.03
CA LYS A 152 7.68 -7.38 15.48
C LYS A 152 8.59 -8.45 14.89
N GLY A 153 8.80 -9.52 15.66
CA GLY A 153 9.56 -10.69 15.21
C GLY A 153 8.78 -11.43 14.13
N VAL A 154 9.18 -11.27 12.87
CA VAL A 154 8.45 -11.75 11.70
C VAL A 154 9.42 -12.39 10.72
N GLY A 155 9.41 -13.72 10.66
CA GLY A 155 10.11 -14.53 9.65
C GLY A 155 9.16 -15.08 8.59
N ALA A 156 9.68 -15.90 7.68
CA ALA A 156 8.91 -16.43 6.53
C ALA A 156 7.68 -17.25 6.95
N ASN A 157 7.77 -18.02 8.05
CA ASN A 157 6.65 -18.80 8.57
C ASN A 157 5.69 -17.94 9.41
N SER A 158 6.23 -16.96 10.14
CA SER A 158 5.42 -16.22 11.11
C SER A 158 4.65 -15.06 10.50
N ILE A 159 5.02 -14.59 9.30
CA ILE A 159 4.24 -13.60 8.55
C ILE A 159 2.94 -14.18 7.96
N GLY A 160 2.95 -15.48 7.65
CA GLY A 160 1.82 -16.25 7.13
C GLY A 160 1.23 -17.12 8.24
N ARG A 161 1.51 -18.42 8.18
CA ARG A 161 0.99 -19.48 9.07
C ARG A 161 0.81 -19.09 10.52
N ASP A 162 1.83 -18.52 11.18
CA ASP A 162 1.73 -18.26 12.63
C ASP A 162 0.91 -16.99 12.94
N ALA A 163 0.92 -16.00 12.04
CA ALA A 163 0.06 -14.82 12.12
C ALA A 163 -1.41 -15.14 11.78
N PHE A 164 -1.63 -16.06 10.85
CA PHE A 164 -2.95 -16.48 10.38
C PHE A 164 -3.18 -17.92 10.80
N TYR A 165 -3.31 -18.15 12.10
CA TYR A 165 -3.26 -19.46 12.77
C TYR A 165 -4.45 -20.41 12.52
N ASN A 166 -5.49 -19.99 11.79
CA ASN A 166 -6.68 -20.81 11.54
C ASN A 166 -6.82 -21.11 10.03
N PRO A 167 -7.12 -22.37 9.62
CA PRO A 167 -7.38 -22.71 8.22
C PRO A 167 -8.50 -21.89 7.54
N ASN A 168 -9.39 -21.23 8.28
CA ASN A 168 -10.37 -20.31 7.69
C ASN A 168 -9.77 -18.95 7.27
N GLN A 169 -8.48 -18.72 7.52
CA GLN A 169 -7.74 -17.51 7.15
C GLN A 169 -6.91 -17.68 5.88
N GLU A 170 -7.19 -18.72 5.09
CA GLU A 170 -6.61 -18.88 3.76
C GLU A 170 -6.99 -17.70 2.83
N PRO A 171 -6.09 -17.31 1.91
CA PRO A 171 -4.82 -17.96 1.57
C PRO A 171 -3.62 -17.54 2.42
N LEU A 172 -3.79 -16.62 3.39
CA LEU A 172 -2.65 -16.11 4.18
C LEU A 172 -2.11 -17.14 5.19
N HIS A 173 -2.93 -18.10 5.62
CA HIS A 173 -2.49 -19.21 6.48
C HIS A 173 -1.40 -20.06 5.81
N SER A 174 -1.57 -20.41 4.53
CA SER A 174 -0.59 -21.22 3.79
C SER A 174 0.45 -20.41 3.01
N TRP A 175 0.33 -19.08 2.99
CA TRP A 175 1.26 -18.22 2.25
C TRP A 175 2.63 -18.17 2.90
N VAL A 176 3.67 -18.37 2.07
CA VAL A 176 5.07 -18.16 2.42
C VAL A 176 5.67 -17.24 1.35
N PRO A 177 6.12 -16.02 1.71
CA PRO A 177 6.65 -15.08 0.73
C PRO A 177 7.92 -15.61 0.08
N GLN A 178 8.05 -15.38 -1.22
CA GLN A 178 9.25 -15.68 -1.99
C GLN A 178 10.24 -14.52 -1.97
N SER A 179 11.52 -14.81 -2.15
CA SER A 179 12.52 -13.75 -2.27
C SER A 179 12.21 -12.82 -3.43
N GLY A 180 12.23 -11.52 -3.17
CA GLY A 180 11.84 -10.48 -4.11
C GLY A 180 10.34 -10.25 -4.27
N GLU A 181 9.47 -11.05 -3.63
CA GLU A 181 8.02 -10.85 -3.65
C GLU A 181 7.65 -9.51 -3.00
N LEU A 182 6.63 -8.85 -3.54
CA LEU A 182 6.10 -7.62 -2.96
C LEU A 182 4.91 -7.95 -2.06
N PHE A 183 4.88 -7.35 -0.88
CA PHE A 183 3.76 -7.46 0.06
C PHE A 183 3.44 -6.10 0.67
N GLY A 184 2.17 -5.93 1.06
CA GLY A 184 1.68 -4.71 1.68
C GLY A 184 1.78 -4.76 3.20
N VAL A 185 1.97 -3.59 3.79
CA VAL A 185 2.01 -3.38 5.23
C VAL A 185 1.24 -2.13 5.62
N MET A 186 0.62 -2.18 6.80
CA MET A 186 -0.15 -1.08 7.39
C MET A 186 -0.16 -1.24 8.92
N SER A 187 -0.44 -0.17 9.64
CA SER A 187 -0.77 -0.22 11.07
C SER A 187 -2.17 0.33 11.32
N THR A 188 -2.85 -0.21 12.34
CA THR A 188 -4.17 0.25 12.78
C THR A 188 -4.21 0.36 14.31
N THR A 189 -5.21 1.05 14.83
CA THR A 189 -5.74 0.80 16.19
C THR A 189 -6.15 -0.68 16.34
N PRO A 190 -6.41 -1.19 17.56
CA PRO A 190 -6.67 -2.61 17.79
C PRO A 190 -7.85 -3.12 16.93
N SER A 191 -7.56 -4.09 16.08
CA SER A 191 -8.45 -4.57 15.01
C SER A 191 -8.42 -6.08 14.79
N ARG A 192 -7.43 -6.80 15.34
CA ARG A 192 -7.31 -8.25 15.14
C ARG A 192 -8.47 -9.04 15.75
N PHE A 193 -8.93 -8.62 16.92
CA PHE A 193 -10.08 -9.20 17.62
C PHE A 193 -11.25 -8.19 17.63
N TRP A 194 -11.53 -7.62 16.45
CA TRP A 194 -12.63 -6.68 16.26
C TRP A 194 -13.98 -7.41 16.22
N PRO A 195 -15.06 -6.85 16.79
CA PRO A 195 -15.12 -5.55 17.47
C PRO A 195 -14.75 -5.58 18.97
N ASP A 196 -14.55 -6.76 19.56
CA ASP A 196 -14.48 -6.94 21.02
C ASP A 196 -13.31 -6.21 21.69
N MET A 197 -12.18 -6.05 20.99
CA MET A 197 -11.00 -5.34 21.50
C MET A 197 -10.72 -4.02 20.79
N ARG A 198 -11.72 -3.41 20.13
CA ARG A 198 -11.50 -2.16 19.38
C ARG A 198 -11.38 -0.93 20.30
N THR A 199 -10.67 0.09 19.82
CA THR A 199 -10.74 1.46 20.41
C THR A 199 -11.41 2.43 19.45
N TYR A 200 -10.71 2.81 18.40
CA TYR A 200 -11.22 3.59 17.27
C TYR A 200 -11.04 2.80 15.97
N ASP A 201 -11.70 3.26 14.92
CA ASP A 201 -11.58 2.70 13.57
C ASP A 201 -10.61 3.58 12.75
N GLU A 202 -9.32 3.58 13.16
CA GLU A 202 -8.25 4.41 12.60
C GLU A 202 -7.10 3.58 12.01
N ARG A 203 -6.44 4.10 10.97
CA ARG A 203 -5.33 3.43 10.29
C ARG A 203 -4.28 4.37 9.73
N THR A 204 -3.14 3.79 9.33
CA THR A 204 -2.17 4.44 8.44
C THR A 204 -2.60 4.36 6.98
N ASP A 205 -1.82 4.99 6.08
CA ASP A 205 -1.73 4.53 4.68
C ASP A 205 -1.13 3.11 4.58
N VAL A 206 -1.16 2.55 3.37
CA VAL A 206 -0.58 1.23 3.07
C VAL A 206 0.70 1.44 2.28
N LYS A 207 1.75 0.72 2.64
CA LYS A 207 3.02 0.70 1.91
C LYS A 207 3.29 -0.70 1.38
N VAL A 208 3.75 -0.80 0.14
CA VAL A 208 4.25 -2.06 -0.42
C VAL A 208 5.76 -2.09 -0.24
N ILE A 209 6.27 -3.19 0.31
CA ILE A 209 7.69 -3.45 0.52
C ILE A 209 8.07 -4.81 -0.07
N ARG A 210 9.38 -5.03 -0.23
CA ARG A 210 9.93 -6.22 -0.85
C ARG A 210 10.38 -7.21 0.22
N TRP A 211 10.01 -8.47 0.07
CA TRP A 211 10.58 -9.57 0.84
C TRP A 211 12.03 -9.81 0.38
N PRO A 212 12.99 -9.97 1.31
CA PRO A 212 14.43 -10.15 1.02
C PRO A 212 14.73 -11.22 -0.03
#